data_AF-A0A6A7M1N5-F1
#
_entry.id   AF-A0A6A7M1N5-F1
#
_cell.length_a   1.000
_cell.length_b   1.000
_cell.length_c   1.000
_cell.angle_alpha   90.00
_cell.angle_beta   90.00
_cell.angle_gamma   90.00
#
_symmetry.space_group_name_H-M   'P 1'
#
loop_
_entity.id
_entity.type
_entity.pdbx_description
1 polymer ?
#
loop_
_entity_poly.entity_id
_entity_poly.type
_entity_poly.pdbx_seq_one_letter_code
_entity_poly.pdbx_strand_id
1 'polypeptide(L)'
;MDIDPETAKALCFPKPAYRVVEFERRWLCHDVPHEGVTRSERITDLYVTGSGLRLREARPLSGGPAQLRLSRKGDVDARTRLVTSIYLPEEEFAVLAASLPGVRLRKVRHRLQSPTGVVLSVDQFQDELYGLIMVEAEFSTAALMAGFAMPDFAFREVTDDPRYSGGHLVRHGLPKEP
;
A
#
# COMPACT_ATOMS: atom_id res chain seq x y z
N MET A 1 14.74 25.13 13.85
CA MET A 1 13.86 25.99 13.03
C MET A 1 12.76 25.07 12.56
N ASP A 2 11.55 25.25 13.08
CA ASP A 2 10.42 24.43 12.67
C ASP A 2 9.93 24.96 11.31
N ILE A 3 10.02 24.12 10.29
CA ILE A 3 9.50 24.42 8.96
C ILE A 3 7.99 24.17 9.02
N ASP A 4 7.19 25.11 8.51
CA ASP A 4 5.75 24.92 8.52
C ASP A 4 5.34 23.75 7.59
N PRO A 5 4.27 22.99 7.94
CA PRO A 5 3.89 21.81 7.19
C PRO A 5 3.52 22.06 5.73
N GLU A 6 2.99 23.23 5.39
CA GLU A 6 2.58 23.55 4.01
C GLU A 6 3.81 23.81 3.14
N THR A 7 4.82 24.52 3.64
CA THR A 7 6.11 24.67 2.96
C THR A 7 6.78 23.31 2.74
N ALA A 8 6.84 22.46 3.77
CA ALA A 8 7.41 21.11 3.63
C ALA A 8 6.67 20.30 2.57
N LYS A 9 5.34 20.32 2.58
CA LYS A 9 4.49 19.64 1.61
C LYS A 9 4.67 20.18 0.19
N ALA A 10 4.80 21.50 0.01
CA ALA A 10 5.06 22.12 -1.29
C ALA A 10 6.41 21.70 -1.88
N LEU A 11 7.38 21.39 -1.02
CA LEU A 11 8.68 20.83 -1.40
C LEU A 11 8.70 19.30 -1.51
N CYS A 12 7.53 18.65 -1.55
CA CYS A 12 7.39 17.18 -1.57
C CYS A 12 7.90 16.44 -0.32
N PHE A 13 7.81 17.07 0.87
CA PHE A 13 8.02 16.43 2.17
C PHE A 13 6.72 16.37 3.00
N PRO A 14 5.69 15.61 2.55
CA PRO A 14 4.37 15.62 3.18
C PRO A 14 4.30 14.85 4.51
N LYS A 15 5.39 14.18 4.93
CA LYS A 15 5.45 13.40 6.16
C LYS A 15 6.62 13.86 7.03
N PRO A 16 6.41 14.03 8.35
CA PRO A 16 7.47 14.48 9.25
C PRO A 16 8.45 13.36 9.66
N ALA A 17 8.05 12.08 9.53
CA ALA A 17 8.84 10.95 9.99
C ALA A 17 9.64 10.30 8.86
N TYR A 18 10.96 10.16 9.06
CA TYR A 18 11.87 9.45 8.14
C TYR A 18 11.63 7.93 8.10
N ARG A 19 11.31 7.34 9.24
CA ARG A 19 11.00 5.91 9.39
C ARG A 19 9.69 5.75 10.14
N VAL A 20 8.81 4.90 9.61
CA VAL A 20 7.54 4.52 10.22
C VAL A 20 7.58 3.03 10.55
N VAL A 21 6.98 2.66 11.68
CA VAL A 21 6.64 1.27 11.98
C VAL A 21 5.20 1.05 11.54
N GLU A 22 4.99 0.18 10.55
CA GLU A 22 3.66 -0.24 10.11
C GLU A 22 3.29 -1.53 10.83
N PHE A 23 2.12 -1.54 11.47
CA PHE A 23 1.43 -2.74 11.94
C PHE A 23 0.30 -3.04 10.98
N GLU A 24 0.21 -4.25 10.43
CA GLU A 24 -0.69 -4.53 9.32
C GLU A 24 -1.21 -5.97 9.33
N ARG A 25 -2.48 -6.12 8.96
CA ARG A 25 -3.13 -7.41 8.71
C ARG A 25 -3.82 -7.41 7.36
N ARG A 26 -3.98 -8.60 6.76
CA ARG A 26 -4.53 -8.77 5.40
C ARG A 26 -5.53 -9.89 5.35
N TRP A 27 -6.60 -9.68 4.58
CA TRP A 27 -7.62 -10.70 4.35
C TRP A 27 -8.09 -10.70 2.91
N LEU A 28 -8.50 -11.86 2.43
CA LEU A 28 -9.17 -12.01 1.15
C LEU A 28 -10.64 -11.63 1.26
N CYS A 29 -11.15 -11.01 0.22
CA CYS A 29 -12.53 -10.55 0.10
C CYS A 29 -13.12 -11.04 -1.23
N HIS A 30 -14.44 -11.22 -1.28
CA HIS A 30 -15.12 -11.54 -2.54
C HIS A 30 -15.33 -10.30 -3.40
N ASP A 31 -15.67 -9.18 -2.78
CA ASP A 31 -16.04 -7.94 -3.44
C ASP A 31 -15.57 -6.72 -2.63
N VAL A 32 -15.66 -5.54 -3.25
CA VAL A 32 -15.43 -4.27 -2.55
C VAL A 32 -16.73 -3.78 -1.91
N PRO A 33 -16.74 -3.46 -0.61
CA PRO A 33 -17.90 -2.86 0.05
C PRO A 33 -18.02 -1.38 -0.33
N HIS A 34 -18.61 -1.11 -1.50
CA HIS A 34 -18.66 0.23 -2.10
C HIS A 34 -19.33 1.30 -1.23
N GLU A 35 -20.30 0.91 -0.40
CA GLU A 35 -21.01 1.81 0.52
C GLU A 35 -20.09 2.49 1.55
N GLY A 36 -19.00 1.84 1.94
CA GLY A 36 -18.05 2.36 2.92
C GLY A 36 -16.86 3.13 2.31
N VAL A 37 -16.81 3.27 0.98
CA VAL A 37 -15.64 3.83 0.29
C VAL A 37 -15.62 5.35 0.41
N THR A 38 -14.54 5.88 0.99
CA THR A 38 -14.31 7.32 1.16
C THR A 38 -13.44 7.93 0.06
N ARG A 39 -12.51 7.14 -0.48
CA ARG A 39 -11.64 7.55 -1.59
C ARG A 39 -11.18 6.33 -2.36
N SER A 40 -11.00 6.49 -3.66
CA SER A 40 -10.41 5.45 -4.52
C SER A 40 -9.24 6.01 -5.32
N GLU A 41 -8.24 5.18 -5.58
CA GLU A 41 -7.06 5.56 -6.36
C GLU A 41 -6.54 4.38 -7.21
N ARG A 42 -6.05 4.69 -8.41
CA ARG A 42 -5.27 3.76 -9.22
C ARG A 42 -3.85 3.76 -8.71
N ILE A 43 -3.31 2.58 -8.45
CA ILE A 43 -1.95 2.40 -7.96
C ILE A 43 -1.18 1.57 -8.98
N THR A 44 -0.02 2.09 -9.40
CA THR A 44 1.01 1.34 -10.10
C THR A 44 2.23 1.25 -9.19
N ASP A 45 2.60 0.04 -8.82
CA ASP A 45 3.79 -0.26 -8.04
C ASP A 45 4.85 -0.91 -8.93
N LEU A 46 6.01 -0.27 -9.08
CA LEU A 46 7.20 -0.88 -9.66
C LEU A 46 8.04 -1.49 -8.53
N TYR A 47 8.08 -2.82 -8.47
CA TYR A 47 8.96 -3.55 -7.56
C TYR A 47 10.34 -3.69 -8.22
N VAL A 48 11.34 -3.03 -7.64
CA VAL A 48 12.66 -2.89 -8.25
C VAL A 48 13.44 -4.20 -8.11
N THR A 49 13.87 -4.76 -9.25
CA THR A 49 14.53 -6.06 -9.33
C THR A 49 15.76 -6.12 -8.42
N GLY A 50 15.92 -7.23 -7.69
CA GLY A 50 17.09 -7.45 -6.82
C GLY A 50 17.13 -6.58 -5.55
N SER A 51 16.04 -5.90 -5.20
CA SER A 51 16.01 -5.00 -4.04
C SER A 51 14.71 -5.10 -3.24
N GLY A 52 14.69 -4.44 -2.07
CA GLY A 52 13.48 -4.18 -1.27
C GLY A 52 12.82 -2.83 -1.56
N LEU A 53 13.16 -2.20 -2.69
CA LEU A 53 12.64 -0.90 -3.10
C LEU A 53 11.38 -1.04 -3.95
N ARG A 54 10.47 -0.09 -3.78
CA ARG A 54 9.25 0.03 -4.57
C ARG A 54 9.00 1.49 -4.93
N LEU A 55 8.88 1.75 -6.23
CA LEU A 55 8.46 3.05 -6.75
C LEU A 55 6.94 2.99 -6.97
N ARG A 56 6.17 3.84 -6.29
CA ARG A 56 4.70 3.86 -6.35
C ARG A 56 4.21 5.16 -6.97
N GLU A 57 3.32 5.00 -7.94
CA GLU A 57 2.41 6.04 -8.40
C GLU A 57 1.00 5.74 -7.89
N ALA A 58 0.39 6.69 -7.20
CA ALA A 58 -0.98 6.60 -6.70
C ALA A 58 -1.80 7.80 -7.20
N ARG A 59 -2.74 7.56 -8.13
CA ARG A 59 -3.57 8.60 -8.77
C ARG A 59 -5.01 8.52 -8.26
N PRO A 60 -5.53 9.57 -7.58
CA PRO A 60 -6.93 9.59 -7.15
C PRO A 60 -7.89 9.43 -8.34
N LEU A 61 -8.93 8.61 -8.19
CA LEU A 61 -9.97 8.46 -9.21
C LEU A 61 -10.89 9.67 -9.33
N SER A 62 -10.99 10.47 -8.27
CA SER A 62 -11.71 11.75 -8.24
C SER A 62 -11.00 12.87 -9.01
N GLY A 63 -9.81 12.63 -9.55
CA GLY A 63 -8.91 13.67 -10.04
C GLY A 63 -8.07 14.30 -8.92
N GLY A 64 -7.11 15.13 -9.32
CA GLY A 64 -6.12 15.76 -8.44
C GLY A 64 -4.69 15.20 -8.63
N PRO A 65 -3.70 15.74 -7.90
CA PRO A 65 -2.31 15.37 -8.07
C PRO A 65 -2.06 13.91 -7.65
N ALA A 66 -1.11 13.27 -8.33
CA ALA A 66 -0.63 11.95 -7.96
C ALA A 66 0.20 12.02 -6.68
N GLN A 67 0.14 10.95 -5.88
CA GLN A 67 1.12 10.71 -4.82
C GLN A 67 2.21 9.79 -5.36
N LEU A 68 3.41 10.34 -5.53
CA LEU A 68 4.56 9.67 -6.10
C LEU A 68 5.61 9.45 -5.01
N ARG A 69 6.13 8.22 -4.88
CA ARG A 69 7.14 7.92 -3.86
C ARG A 69 8.01 6.73 -4.18
N LEU A 70 9.26 6.77 -3.73
CA LEU A 70 10.12 5.60 -3.60
C LEU A 70 10.13 5.15 -2.14
N SER A 71 9.85 3.88 -1.89
CA SER A 71 9.79 3.31 -0.55
C SER A 71 10.71 2.12 -0.41
N ARG A 72 11.33 1.96 0.76
CA ARG A 72 11.94 0.70 1.22
C ARG A 72 11.07 0.11 2.32
N LYS A 73 10.75 -1.18 2.21
CA LYS A 73 10.12 -1.94 3.30
C LYS A 73 11.08 -3.01 3.81
N GLY A 74 11.13 -3.18 5.13
CA GLY A 74 11.81 -4.29 5.80
C GLY A 74 10.86 -4.96 6.76
N ASP A 75 10.60 -6.25 6.56
CA ASP A 75 9.76 -7.04 7.46
C ASP A 75 10.52 -7.31 8.76
N VAL A 76 9.90 -6.99 9.90
CA VAL A 76 10.36 -7.42 11.23
C VAL A 76 9.75 -8.78 11.52
N ASP A 77 8.46 -8.93 11.21
CA ASP A 77 7.68 -10.17 11.20
C ASP A 77 6.55 -10.04 10.14
N ALA A 78 5.64 -11.02 10.08
CA ALA A 78 4.54 -11.03 9.10
C ALA A 78 3.58 -9.81 9.21
N ARG A 79 3.45 -9.25 10.41
CA ARG A 79 2.52 -8.18 10.80
C ARG A 79 3.20 -6.82 10.97
N THR A 80 4.51 -6.79 11.18
CA THR A 80 5.25 -5.57 11.54
C THR A 80 6.34 -5.25 10.52
N ARG A 81 6.35 -4.01 10.02
CA ARG A 81 7.27 -3.56 8.97
C ARG A 81 7.91 -2.22 9.32
N LEU A 82 9.18 -2.07 8.96
CA LEU A 82 9.84 -0.77 8.90
C LEU A 82 9.69 -0.20 7.49
N VAL A 83 9.21 1.04 7.41
CA VAL A 83 9.01 1.73 6.13
C VAL A 83 9.68 3.10 6.15
N THR A 84 10.49 3.33 5.12
CA THR A 84 11.01 4.65 4.78
C THR A 84 10.52 5.00 3.39
N SER A 85 10.00 6.21 3.21
CA SER A 85 9.51 6.70 1.93
C SER A 85 10.05 8.09 1.67
N ILE A 86 10.52 8.32 0.45
CA ILE A 86 10.74 9.66 -0.10
C ILE A 86 9.61 9.95 -1.08
N TYR A 87 8.98 11.11 -0.94
CA TYR A 87 7.96 11.59 -1.86
C TYR A 87 8.64 12.40 -2.94
N LEU A 88 8.16 12.27 -4.17
CA LEU A 88 8.88 12.73 -5.35
C LEU A 88 8.00 13.70 -6.13
N PRO A 89 8.58 14.82 -6.63
CA PRO A 89 8.02 15.55 -7.76
C PRO A 89 7.84 14.65 -8.99
N GLU A 90 7.03 15.08 -9.96
CA GLU A 90 6.73 14.29 -11.15
C GLU A 90 7.99 14.03 -12.00
N GLU A 91 8.86 15.02 -12.11
CA GLU A 91 10.11 14.95 -12.87
C GLU A 91 11.09 13.93 -12.32
N GLU A 92 11.29 13.90 -10.99
CA GLU A 92 12.18 12.92 -10.35
C GLU A 92 11.60 11.51 -10.44
N PHE A 93 10.28 11.39 -10.25
CA PHE A 93 9.58 10.12 -10.40
C PHE A 93 9.76 9.57 -11.82
N ALA A 94 9.62 10.40 -12.85
CA ALA A 94 9.75 10.00 -14.25
C ALA A 94 11.15 9.45 -14.55
N VAL A 95 12.21 10.11 -14.06
CA VAL A 95 13.60 9.64 -14.20
C VAL A 95 13.77 8.26 -13.59
N LEU A 96 13.29 8.05 -12.36
CA LEU A 96 13.40 6.77 -11.67
C LEU A 96 12.55 5.69 -12.36
N ALA A 97 11.33 6.02 -12.79
CA ALA A 97 10.42 5.09 -13.46
C ALA A 97 10.96 4.63 -14.84
N ALA A 98 11.73 5.48 -15.52
CA ALA A 98 12.39 5.15 -16.78
C ALA A 98 13.67 4.31 -16.58
N SER A 99 14.37 4.49 -15.46
CA SER A 99 15.71 3.93 -15.25
C SER A 99 15.73 2.64 -14.42
N LEU A 100 14.79 2.48 -13.48
CA LEU A 100 14.79 1.36 -12.56
C LEU A 100 14.21 0.08 -13.21
N PRO A 101 14.95 -1.04 -13.22
CA PRO A 101 14.41 -2.31 -13.67
C PRO A 101 13.43 -2.85 -12.61
N GLY A 102 12.35 -3.46 -13.06
CA GLY A 102 11.37 -4.03 -12.14
C GLY A 102 10.14 -4.55 -12.85
N VAL A 103 9.23 -5.08 -12.06
CA VAL A 103 7.95 -5.58 -12.55
C VAL A 103 6.85 -4.74 -11.91
N ARG A 104 5.85 -4.38 -12.72
CA ARG A 104 4.75 -3.51 -12.32
C ARG A 104 3.57 -4.34 -11.82
N LEU A 105 3.02 -3.92 -10.70
CA LEU A 105 1.75 -4.38 -10.16
C LEU A 105 0.74 -3.25 -10.23
N ARG A 106 -0.43 -3.53 -10.78
CA ARG A 106 -1.53 -2.56 -10.89
C ARG A 106 -2.72 -2.98 -10.04
N LYS A 107 -3.35 -2.00 -9.42
CA LYS A 107 -4.56 -2.18 -8.60
C LYS A 107 -5.37 -0.90 -8.48
N VAL A 108 -6.64 -1.04 -8.16
CA VAL A 108 -7.45 0.05 -7.60
C VAL A 108 -7.54 -0.15 -6.10
N ARG A 109 -7.13 0.85 -5.32
CA ARG A 109 -7.27 0.84 -3.86
C ARG A 109 -8.47 1.68 -3.46
N HIS A 110 -9.38 1.09 -2.70
CA HIS A 110 -10.54 1.73 -2.10
C HIS A 110 -10.29 1.89 -0.61
N ARG A 111 -10.18 3.13 -0.15
CA ARG A 111 -10.08 3.44 1.28
C ARG A 111 -11.47 3.44 1.89
N LEU A 112 -11.66 2.67 2.95
CA LEU A 112 -12.93 2.60 3.66
C LEU A 112 -12.95 3.59 4.84
N GLN A 113 -14.15 4.00 5.22
CA GLN A 113 -14.37 4.57 6.54
C GLN A 113 -13.89 3.57 7.60
N SER A 114 -13.11 4.05 8.57
CA SER A 114 -12.45 3.19 9.56
C SER A 114 -12.37 3.88 10.93
N PRO A 115 -12.27 3.11 12.02
CA PRO A 115 -12.06 3.66 13.35
C PRO A 115 -10.76 4.46 13.46
N THR A 116 -10.68 5.36 14.44
CA THR A 116 -9.47 6.13 14.73
C THR A 116 -8.27 5.21 14.97
N GLY A 117 -7.14 5.50 14.30
CA GLY A 117 -5.92 4.69 14.42
C GLY A 117 -5.90 3.44 13.54
N VAL A 118 -6.94 3.21 12.73
CA VAL A 118 -6.99 2.14 11.73
C VAL A 118 -7.17 2.76 10.35
N VAL A 119 -6.48 2.21 9.37
CA VAL A 119 -6.66 2.52 7.96
C VAL A 119 -7.07 1.24 7.25
N LEU A 120 -8.31 1.19 6.77
CA LEU A 120 -8.80 0.09 5.94
C LEU A 120 -8.70 0.44 4.46
N SER A 121 -8.09 -0.45 3.69
CA SER A 121 -7.92 -0.32 2.25
C SER A 121 -8.22 -1.64 1.55
N VAL A 122 -9.20 -1.66 0.65
CA VAL A 122 -9.48 -2.81 -0.21
C VAL A 122 -8.81 -2.61 -1.56
N ASP A 123 -7.94 -3.55 -1.93
CA ASP A 123 -7.25 -3.58 -3.21
C ASP A 123 -7.95 -4.53 -4.17
N GLN A 124 -8.38 -4.02 -5.31
CA GLN A 124 -8.76 -4.81 -6.48
C GLN A 124 -7.56 -4.87 -7.44
N PHE A 125 -6.92 -6.04 -7.54
CA PHE A 125 -5.75 -6.21 -8.40
C PHE A 125 -6.17 -6.33 -9.87
N GLN A 126 -5.27 -5.92 -10.76
CA GLN A 126 -5.49 -5.86 -12.21
C GLN A 126 -4.52 -6.77 -12.95
N ASP A 127 -4.66 -6.83 -14.28
CA ASP A 127 -3.82 -7.61 -15.18
C ASP A 127 -3.80 -9.10 -14.76
N GLU A 128 -2.62 -9.72 -14.65
CA GLU A 128 -2.46 -11.14 -14.30
C GLU A 128 -2.91 -11.49 -12.88
N LEU A 129 -3.25 -10.49 -12.07
CA LEU A 129 -3.78 -10.65 -10.72
C LEU A 129 -5.28 -10.32 -10.66
N TYR A 130 -5.94 -10.16 -11.81
CA TYR A 130 -7.38 -9.94 -11.87
C TYR A 130 -8.15 -11.03 -11.11
N GLY A 131 -9.16 -10.62 -10.34
CA GLY A 131 -9.95 -11.49 -9.46
C GLY A 131 -9.39 -11.60 -8.04
N LEU A 132 -8.15 -11.18 -7.79
CA LEU A 132 -7.65 -11.03 -6.41
C LEU A 132 -8.20 -9.73 -5.82
N ILE A 133 -8.96 -9.86 -4.73
CA ILE A 133 -9.39 -8.75 -3.90
C ILE A 133 -8.91 -8.99 -2.47
N MET A 134 -8.24 -8.00 -1.90
CA MET A 134 -7.64 -8.11 -0.58
C MET A 134 -7.87 -6.83 0.21
N VAL A 135 -8.32 -6.96 1.44
CA VAL A 135 -8.33 -5.86 2.40
C VAL A 135 -7.05 -5.86 3.22
N GLU A 136 -6.42 -4.70 3.32
CA GLU A 136 -5.34 -4.43 4.26
C GLU A 136 -5.86 -3.48 5.35
N ALA A 137 -5.57 -3.82 6.61
CA ALA A 137 -5.75 -2.92 7.74
C ALA A 137 -4.38 -2.51 8.27
N GLU A 138 -4.06 -1.22 8.20
CA GLU A 138 -2.87 -0.64 8.83
C GLU A 138 -3.27 -0.02 10.18
N PHE A 139 -2.49 -0.26 11.23
CA PHE A 139 -2.79 0.16 12.61
C PHE A 139 -1.71 1.10 13.14
N SER A 140 -2.12 2.09 13.94
CA SER A 140 -1.18 2.99 14.61
C SER A 140 -0.45 2.34 15.79
N THR A 141 -0.96 1.24 16.33
CA THR A 141 -0.35 0.51 17.46
C THR A 141 -0.55 -1.01 17.31
N ALA A 142 0.35 -1.77 17.92
CA ALA A 142 0.22 -3.23 18.02
C ALA A 142 -1.02 -3.66 18.81
N ALA A 143 -1.42 -2.90 19.83
CA ALA A 143 -2.61 -3.21 20.64
C ALA A 143 -3.90 -3.11 19.81
N LEU A 144 -4.04 -2.06 18.97
CA LEU A 144 -5.17 -1.95 18.05
C LEU A 144 -5.19 -3.11 17.05
N MET A 145 -4.04 -3.49 16.50
CA MET A 145 -3.94 -4.62 15.57
C MET A 145 -4.39 -5.94 16.21
N ALA A 146 -3.97 -6.20 17.45
CA ALA A 146 -4.29 -7.42 18.19
C ALA A 146 -5.77 -7.52 18.55
N GLY A 147 -6.42 -6.40 18.87
CA GLY A 147 -7.85 -6.35 19.20
C GLY A 147 -8.79 -6.25 18.00
N PHE A 148 -8.27 -6.13 16.78
CA PHE A 148 -9.11 -5.89 15.60
C PHE A 148 -9.83 -7.17 15.14
N ALA A 149 -11.15 -7.10 15.01
CA ALA A 149 -11.95 -8.18 14.42
C ALA A 149 -11.75 -8.25 12.90
N MET A 150 -11.86 -9.45 12.32
CA MET A 150 -11.89 -9.59 10.86
C MET A 150 -13.08 -8.79 10.29
N PRO A 151 -12.90 -8.03 9.20
CA PRO A 151 -14.01 -7.38 8.50
C PRO A 151 -15.05 -8.42 8.04
N ASP A 152 -16.33 -8.10 8.13
CA ASP A 152 -17.45 -8.99 7.79
C ASP A 152 -17.49 -9.41 6.31
N PHE A 153 -17.04 -8.54 5.41
CA PHE A 153 -16.90 -8.81 3.98
C PHE A 153 -15.64 -9.63 3.62
N ALA A 154 -14.79 -9.94 4.59
CA ALA A 154 -13.60 -10.77 4.40
C ALA A 154 -13.88 -12.22 4.79
N PHE A 155 -13.27 -13.17 4.08
CA PHE A 155 -13.52 -14.60 4.31
C PHE A 155 -12.30 -15.37 4.83
N ARG A 156 -11.08 -14.83 4.67
CA ARG A 156 -9.86 -15.51 5.09
C ARG A 156 -8.74 -14.53 5.41
N GLU A 157 -8.16 -14.65 6.60
CA GLU A 157 -6.91 -13.95 6.92
C GLU A 157 -5.72 -14.60 6.20
N VAL A 158 -4.91 -13.77 5.55
CA VAL A 158 -3.70 -14.18 4.81
C VAL A 158 -2.46 -13.41 5.28
N THR A 159 -2.52 -12.77 6.45
CA THR A 159 -1.45 -11.97 7.02
C THR A 159 -0.12 -12.72 7.11
N ASP A 160 -0.17 -13.99 7.55
CA ASP A 160 1.01 -14.84 7.75
C ASP A 160 1.40 -15.64 6.49
N ASP A 161 0.64 -15.52 5.39
CA ASP A 161 0.93 -16.22 4.15
C ASP A 161 1.75 -15.31 3.20
N PRO A 162 3.07 -15.54 3.07
CA PRO A 162 3.94 -14.66 2.29
C PRO A 162 3.57 -14.63 0.80
N ARG A 163 2.78 -15.60 0.31
CA ARG A 163 2.33 -15.66 -1.08
C ARG A 163 1.45 -14.47 -1.47
N TYR A 164 0.78 -13.86 -0.50
CA TYR A 164 -0.07 -12.67 -0.69
C TYR A 164 0.67 -11.35 -0.48
N SER A 165 1.97 -11.36 -0.23
CA SER A 165 2.77 -10.14 -0.26
C SER A 165 2.90 -9.63 -1.70
N GLY A 166 2.85 -8.31 -1.90
CA GLY A 166 2.98 -7.76 -3.26
C GLY A 166 4.30 -8.12 -3.96
N GLY A 167 5.40 -8.29 -3.20
CA GLY A 167 6.67 -8.76 -3.75
C GLY A 167 6.61 -10.21 -4.26
N HIS A 168 5.86 -11.08 -3.59
CA HIS A 168 5.63 -12.45 -4.06
C HIS A 168 4.67 -12.49 -5.25
N LEU A 169 3.55 -11.75 -5.19
CA LEU A 169 2.56 -11.67 -6.27
C LEU A 169 3.20 -11.24 -7.60
N VAL A 170 4.11 -10.26 -7.54
CA VAL A 170 4.84 -9.79 -8.72
C VAL A 170 5.77 -10.86 -9.32
N ARG A 171 6.36 -11.72 -8.48
CA ARG A 171 7.32 -12.75 -8.92
C ARG A 171 6.64 -14.03 -9.40
N HIS A 172 5.50 -14.37 -8.81
CA HIS A 172 4.90 -15.70 -8.92
C HIS A 172 3.43 -15.68 -9.39
N GLY A 173 2.82 -14.50 -9.51
CA GLY A 173 1.41 -14.36 -9.87
C GLY A 173 0.49 -14.70 -8.69
N LEU A 174 -0.75 -15.07 -9.04
CA LEU A 174 -1.75 -15.49 -8.07
C LEU A 174 -1.29 -16.73 -7.29
N PRO A 175 -1.45 -16.75 -5.96
CA PRO A 175 -1.21 -17.96 -5.18
C PRO A 175 -2.14 -19.06 -5.68
N LYS A 176 -1.55 -20.20 -6.06
CA LYS A 176 -2.34 -21.41 -6.34
C LYS A 176 -2.95 -21.89 -5.02
N GLU A 177 -4.19 -22.36 -5.07
CA GLU A 177 -4.77 -23.09 -3.94
C GLU A 177 -3.83 -24.26 -3.58
N PRO A 178 -3.64 -24.55 -2.28
CA PRO A 178 -2.93 -25.76 -1.88
C PRO A 178 -3.64 -27.03 -2.38
#